data_AF-A0A3M5TXS1-F1
#
_entry.id   AF-A0A3M5TXS1-F1
#
_cell.length_a   1.000
_cell.length_b   1.000
_cell.length_c   1.000
_cell.angle_alpha   90.00
_cell.angle_beta   90.00
_cell.angle_gamma   90.00
#
_symmetry.space_group_name_H-M   'P 1'
#
loop_
_entity.id
_entity.type
_entity.pdbx_description
1 polymer ?
#
loop_
_entity_poly.entity_id
_entity_poly.type
_entity_poly.pdbx_seq_one_letter_code
_entity_poly.pdbx_strand_id
1 'polypeptide(L)'
;MNTAQHPEYSSDPRFYQQLAQLVSSTGCATFAGHMLQLVDALVPIHGLGLSEWTLDLRQSSISRINLLGGAGLQYDPPTTEAPHHPLLPSILHMQDPLLVQLKTPLSKQHPQRNTHQCNLVSSQGDRRRIICFYRLTALRAFSLSELSLLKSLSDTLLPLVEHHA
;
A
#
# COMPACT_ATOMS: atom_id res chain seq x y z
N MET A 1 22.77 12.92 -32.52
CA MET A 1 21.43 12.31 -32.57
C MET A 1 21.33 11.35 -31.41
N ASN A 2 20.69 11.77 -30.31
CA ASN A 2 20.45 10.92 -29.14
C ASN A 2 19.19 10.10 -29.41
N THR A 3 19.34 8.81 -29.67
CA THR A 3 18.23 7.86 -29.60
C THR A 3 17.84 7.68 -28.14
N ALA A 4 16.76 8.35 -27.74
CA ALA A 4 16.05 8.03 -26.52
C ALA A 4 15.57 6.58 -26.62
N GLN A 5 16.19 5.70 -25.84
CA GLN A 5 15.71 4.34 -25.65
C GLN A 5 14.43 4.44 -24.82
N HIS A 6 13.28 4.35 -25.48
CA HIS A 6 12.04 4.00 -24.81
C HIS A 6 12.27 2.65 -24.11
N PRO A 7 12.01 2.52 -22.80
CA PRO A 7 12.05 1.22 -22.17
C PRO A 7 10.95 0.37 -22.82
N GLU A 8 11.37 -0.63 -23.59
CA GLU A 8 10.49 -1.69 -24.04
C GLU A 8 9.94 -2.38 -22.80
N TYR A 9 8.70 -2.04 -22.41
CA TYR A 9 7.94 -2.82 -21.46
C TYR A 9 7.71 -4.18 -22.10
N SER A 10 8.60 -5.13 -21.80
CA SER A 10 8.34 -6.55 -22.01
C SER A 10 6.98 -6.83 -21.37
N SER A 11 5.98 -7.04 -22.22
CA SER A 11 4.59 -7.18 -21.81
C SER A 11 4.41 -8.57 -21.24
N ASP A 12 4.75 -8.77 -19.95
CA ASP A 12 4.58 -10.05 -19.27
C ASP A 12 3.08 -10.41 -19.28
N PRO A 13 2.66 -11.44 -20.03
CA PRO A 13 1.25 -11.82 -20.12
C PRO A 13 0.66 -12.20 -18.76
N ARG A 14 1.50 -12.69 -17.84
CA ARG A 14 1.08 -13.06 -16.48
C ARG A 14 0.67 -11.84 -15.67
N PHE A 15 1.39 -10.74 -15.82
CA PHE A 15 1.05 -9.48 -15.14
C PHE A 15 -0.35 -9.01 -15.56
N TYR A 16 -0.65 -8.97 -16.87
CA TYR A 16 -1.96 -8.55 -17.35
C TYR A 16 -3.08 -9.51 -16.93
N GLN A 17 -2.80 -10.81 -16.87
CA GLN A 17 -3.74 -11.80 -16.35
C GLN A 17 -4.04 -11.56 -14.86
N GLN A 18 -3.01 -11.35 -14.04
CA GLN A 18 -3.16 -11.05 -12.61
C GLN A 18 -3.90 -9.71 -12.40
N LEU A 19 -3.62 -8.71 -13.22
CA LEU A 19 -4.32 -7.43 -13.18
C LEU A 19 -5.81 -7.59 -13.53
N ALA A 20 -6.13 -8.35 -14.59
CA ALA A 20 -7.52 -8.64 -14.95
C ALA A 20 -8.26 -9.39 -13.83
N GLN A 21 -7.59 -10.34 -13.18
CA GLN A 21 -8.13 -11.06 -12.03
C GLN A 21 -8.37 -10.13 -10.83
N LEU A 22 -7.45 -9.21 -10.54
CA LEU A 22 -7.62 -8.20 -9.51
C LEU A 22 -8.86 -7.34 -9.79
N VAL A 23 -8.97 -6.76 -10.99
CA VAL A 23 -10.11 -5.93 -11.41
C VAL A 23 -11.43 -6.71 -11.29
N SER A 24 -11.45 -7.97 -11.72
CA SER A 24 -12.65 -8.81 -11.67
C SER A 24 -13.08 -9.16 -10.24
N SER A 25 -12.18 -9.03 -9.27
CA SER A 25 -12.44 -9.29 -7.85
C SER A 25 -12.80 -8.05 -7.02
N THR A 26 -12.93 -6.88 -7.64
CA THR A 26 -13.41 -5.66 -6.97
C THR A 26 -14.74 -5.93 -6.26
N GLY A 27 -14.91 -5.38 -5.04
CA GLY A 27 -16.04 -5.68 -4.16
C GLY A 27 -16.07 -7.09 -3.52
N CYS A 28 -15.15 -8.00 -3.89
CA CYS A 28 -15.09 -9.36 -3.33
C CYS A 28 -14.06 -9.47 -2.19
N ALA A 29 -14.29 -10.38 -1.23
CA ALA A 29 -13.36 -10.63 -0.12
C ALA A 29 -11.96 -11.12 -0.57
N THR A 30 -11.84 -11.66 -1.77
CA THR A 30 -10.57 -12.13 -2.36
C THR A 30 -9.71 -11.02 -2.96
N PHE A 31 -10.23 -9.79 -3.06
CA PHE A 31 -9.56 -8.65 -3.69
C PHE A 31 -8.16 -8.39 -3.13
N ALA A 32 -8.02 -8.32 -1.81
CA ALA A 32 -6.73 -8.10 -1.15
C ALA A 32 -5.73 -9.23 -1.44
N GLY A 33 -6.21 -10.47 -1.57
CA GLY A 33 -5.39 -11.62 -1.93
C GLY A 33 -4.85 -11.54 -3.36
N HIS A 34 -5.68 -11.17 -4.32
CA HIS A 34 -5.22 -10.96 -5.71
C HIS A 34 -4.28 -9.76 -5.82
N MET A 35 -4.50 -8.69 -5.05
CA MET A 35 -3.58 -7.55 -5.03
C MET A 35 -2.21 -7.96 -4.48
N LEU A 36 -2.19 -8.80 -3.43
CA LEU A 36 -0.94 -9.33 -2.87
C LEU A 36 -0.19 -10.15 -3.92
N GLN A 37 -0.88 -11.03 -4.64
CA GLN A 37 -0.26 -11.83 -5.71
C GLN A 37 0.32 -10.97 -6.84
N LEU A 38 -0.40 -9.93 -7.26
CA LEU A 38 0.05 -9.01 -8.31
C LEU A 38 1.31 -8.24 -7.88
N VAL A 39 1.30 -7.69 -6.67
CA VAL A 39 2.41 -6.84 -6.18
C VAL A 39 3.62 -7.69 -5.82
N ASP A 40 3.44 -8.85 -5.18
CA ASP A 40 4.55 -9.75 -4.81
C ASP A 40 5.36 -10.25 -6.02
N ALA A 41 4.69 -10.45 -7.16
CA ALA A 41 5.35 -10.79 -8.42
C ALA A 41 6.34 -9.72 -8.91
N LEU A 42 6.18 -8.47 -8.47
CA LEU A 42 6.99 -7.32 -8.87
C LEU A 42 7.96 -6.87 -7.78
N VAL A 43 7.49 -6.85 -6.54
CA VAL A 43 8.21 -6.40 -5.34
C VAL A 43 7.91 -7.39 -4.23
N PRO A 44 8.90 -8.18 -3.74
CA PRO A 44 8.65 -9.20 -2.74
C PRO A 44 8.00 -8.61 -1.48
N ILE A 45 6.78 -9.02 -1.19
CA ILE A 45 5.99 -8.62 -0.03
C ILE A 45 5.27 -9.83 0.55
N HIS A 46 5.03 -9.80 1.84
CA HIS A 46 4.55 -10.96 2.58
C HIS A 46 3.13 -10.76 3.11
N GLY A 47 2.64 -9.53 3.08
CA GLY A 47 1.25 -9.20 3.36
C GLY A 47 0.93 -7.79 2.89
N LEU A 48 -0.36 -7.50 2.86
CA LEU A 48 -0.86 -6.14 2.68
C LEU A 48 -2.13 -5.89 3.48
N GLY A 49 -2.37 -4.61 3.76
CA GLY A 49 -3.57 -4.09 4.39
C GLY A 49 -4.20 -2.99 3.57
N LEU A 50 -5.52 -3.01 3.46
CA LEU A 50 -6.32 -2.00 2.77
C LEU A 50 -7.17 -1.27 3.81
N SER A 51 -7.10 0.06 3.79
CA SER A 51 -7.95 0.87 4.65
C SER A 51 -8.30 2.20 4.00
N GLU A 52 -9.42 2.74 4.44
CA GLU A 52 -9.87 4.08 4.15
C GLU A 52 -9.87 4.89 5.45
N TRP A 53 -9.21 6.04 5.44
CA TRP A 53 -9.22 6.96 6.56
C TRP A 53 -9.99 8.22 6.20
N THR A 54 -10.77 8.72 7.13
CA THR A 54 -11.36 10.06 7.10
C THR A 54 -10.58 10.93 8.07
N LEU A 55 -10.10 12.07 7.59
CA LEU A 55 -9.32 13.01 8.38
C LEU A 55 -10.20 14.18 8.84
N ASP A 56 -10.05 14.61 10.08
CA ASP A 56 -10.50 15.94 10.50
C ASP A 56 -9.34 16.93 10.27
N LEU A 57 -9.42 17.67 9.17
CA LEU A 57 -8.39 18.66 8.80
C LEU A 57 -8.35 19.87 9.73
N ARG A 58 -9.41 20.15 10.50
CA ARG A 58 -9.44 21.26 11.46
C ARG A 58 -8.74 20.86 12.75
N GLN A 59 -8.93 19.61 13.18
CA GLN A 59 -8.32 19.05 14.38
C GLN A 59 -6.99 18.34 14.10
N SER A 60 -6.56 18.28 12.84
CA SER A 60 -5.37 17.56 12.40
C SER A 60 -5.33 16.12 12.91
N SER A 61 -6.45 15.41 12.82
CA SER A 61 -6.66 14.09 13.43
C SER A 61 -7.33 13.10 12.47
N ILE A 62 -7.39 11.82 12.86
CA ILE A 62 -8.14 10.78 12.16
C ILE A 62 -9.52 10.70 12.80
N SER A 63 -10.57 10.98 12.05
CA SER A 63 -11.95 10.90 12.55
C SER A 63 -12.54 9.49 12.40
N ARG A 64 -12.12 8.75 11.36
CA ARG A 64 -12.59 7.38 11.11
C ARG A 64 -11.57 6.56 10.36
N ILE A 65 -11.49 5.27 10.70
CA ILE A 65 -10.78 4.26 9.92
C ILE A 65 -11.78 3.18 9.51
N ASN A 66 -11.87 2.91 8.21
CA ASN A 66 -12.62 1.80 7.63
C ASN A 66 -11.64 0.77 7.08
N LEU A 67 -11.74 -0.48 7.52
CA LEU A 67 -10.88 -1.56 7.05
C LEU A 67 -11.52 -2.17 5.80
N LEU A 68 -10.79 -2.14 4.68
CA LEU A 68 -11.30 -2.62 3.40
C LEU A 68 -10.90 -4.08 3.15
N GLY A 69 -9.84 -4.56 3.81
CA GLY A 69 -9.40 -5.95 3.73
C GLY A 69 -7.90 -6.08 4.00
N GLY A 70 -7.41 -7.32 4.01
CA GLY A 70 -6.00 -7.61 4.16
C GLY A 70 -5.69 -9.03 3.71
N ALA A 71 -4.43 -9.29 3.38
CA ALA A 71 -3.96 -10.59 2.95
C ALA A 71 -2.51 -10.83 3.41
N GLY A 72 -2.15 -12.09 3.67
CA GLY A 72 -0.79 -12.48 4.03
C GLY A 72 -0.44 -12.24 5.51
N LEU A 73 0.84 -12.00 5.77
CA LEU A 73 1.42 -11.84 7.11
C LEU A 73 0.82 -10.63 7.85
N GLN A 74 0.27 -10.93 9.03
CA GLN A 74 -0.18 -10.02 10.09
C GLN A 74 -0.66 -8.65 9.59
N TYR A 75 -1.84 -8.65 8.95
CA TYR A 75 -2.70 -7.47 9.01
C TYR A 75 -3.21 -7.33 10.45
N ASP A 76 -2.44 -6.65 11.29
CA ASP A 76 -3.00 -6.06 12.50
C ASP A 76 -3.69 -4.76 12.09
N PRO A 77 -5.03 -4.68 12.13
CA PRO A 77 -5.72 -3.49 11.74
C PRO A 77 -5.30 -2.32 12.65
N PRO A 78 -5.08 -1.12 12.11
CA PRO A 78 -4.79 0.05 12.94
C PRO A 78 -5.93 0.23 13.94
N THR A 79 -5.62 0.13 15.23
CA THR A 79 -6.57 0.41 16.29
C THR A 79 -6.99 1.88 16.20
N THR A 80 -8.30 2.12 16.13
CA THR A 80 -8.90 3.45 15.98
C THR A 80 -8.57 4.39 17.15
N GLU A 81 -7.96 3.88 18.23
CA GLU A 81 -7.65 4.60 19.47
C GLU A 81 -6.26 5.27 19.50
N ALA A 82 -5.51 5.29 18.40
CA ALA A 82 -4.22 5.97 18.35
C ALA A 82 -4.33 7.38 17.73
N PRO A 83 -4.49 8.47 18.51
CA PRO A 83 -4.47 9.85 18.00
C PRO A 83 -3.15 10.25 17.34
N HIS A 84 -2.11 9.39 17.42
CA HIS A 84 -0.78 9.62 16.89
C HIS A 84 -0.34 8.51 15.92
N HIS A 85 -1.16 8.15 14.93
CA HIS A 85 -0.69 7.22 13.90
C HIS A 85 0.52 7.84 13.17
N PRO A 86 1.65 7.12 13.02
CA PRO A 86 2.88 7.66 12.43
C PRO A 86 2.77 8.10 10.96
N LEU A 87 1.65 7.81 10.28
CA LEU A 87 1.37 8.26 8.91
C LEU A 87 0.69 9.62 8.88
N LEU A 88 -0.01 10.00 9.95
CA LEU A 88 -0.86 11.19 10.00
C LEU A 88 -0.08 12.45 9.60
N PRO A 89 1.13 12.75 10.13
CA PRO A 89 1.87 13.95 9.74
C PRO A 89 2.18 14.00 8.23
N SER A 90 2.38 12.84 7.59
CA SER A 90 2.70 12.76 6.16
C SER A 90 1.48 12.97 5.26
N ILE A 91 0.27 12.63 5.73
CA ILE A 91 -0.93 12.56 4.88
C ILE A 91 -1.93 13.71 5.12
N LEU A 92 -1.74 14.51 6.17
CA LEU A 92 -2.64 15.63 6.52
C LEU A 92 -2.80 16.64 5.38
N HIS A 93 -1.69 17.05 4.75
CA HIS A 93 -1.69 18.13 3.75
C HIS A 93 -1.15 17.69 2.38
N MET A 94 -1.24 16.40 2.06
CA MET A 94 -0.79 15.88 0.77
C MET A 94 -1.71 16.29 -0.39
N GLN A 95 -1.12 16.60 -1.53
CA GLN A 95 -1.84 16.99 -2.76
C GLN A 95 -1.84 15.86 -3.82
N ASP A 96 -0.79 15.03 -3.82
CA ASP A 96 -0.62 13.90 -4.74
C ASP A 96 -0.47 12.59 -3.98
N PRO A 97 -0.73 11.41 -4.61
CA PRO A 97 -0.51 10.14 -3.95
C PRO A 97 0.92 10.00 -3.42
N LEU A 98 1.06 9.58 -2.17
CA LEU A 98 2.36 9.49 -1.49
C LEU A 98 2.74 8.03 -1.25
N LEU A 99 4.04 7.76 -1.37
CA LEU A 99 4.64 6.52 -0.88
C LEU A 99 5.44 6.85 0.39
N VAL A 100 4.98 6.33 1.53
CA VAL A 100 5.55 6.63 2.85
C VAL A 100 6.11 5.35 3.46
N GLN A 101 7.43 5.32 3.66
CA GLN A 101 8.08 4.25 4.41
C GLN A 101 8.12 4.59 5.89
N LEU A 102 7.56 3.70 6.72
CA LEU A 102 7.60 3.87 8.17
C LEU A 102 8.78 3.11 8.76
N LYS A 103 9.41 3.73 9.76
CA LYS A 103 10.39 3.06 10.61
C LYS A 103 9.64 2.47 11.80
N THR A 104 9.18 1.23 11.65
CA THR A 104 8.50 0.53 12.75
C THR A 104 9.56 0.05 13.76
N PRO A 105 9.40 0.33 15.07
CA PRO A 105 10.32 -0.18 16.07
C PRO A 105 10.28 -1.71 16.09
N LEU A 106 11.45 -2.32 15.98
CA LEU A 106 11.61 -3.77 15.96
C LEU A 106 11.28 -4.35 17.34
N SER A 107 10.36 -5.30 17.41
CA SER A 107 10.11 -6.07 18.61
C SER A 107 11.30 -6.99 18.90
N LYS A 108 11.85 -6.89 20.11
CA LYS A 108 12.90 -7.80 20.61
C LYS A 108 12.34 -9.14 21.07
N GLN A 109 11.05 -9.20 21.44
CA GLN A 109 10.39 -10.41 21.95
C GLN A 109 9.94 -11.35 20.83
N HIS A 110 9.51 -10.79 19.69
CA HIS A 110 9.08 -11.56 18.53
C HIS A 110 9.75 -11.06 17.24
N PRO A 111 11.07 -11.25 17.08
CA PRO A 111 11.80 -10.73 15.93
C PRO A 111 11.31 -11.28 14.58
N GLN A 112 10.72 -12.48 14.57
CA GLN A 112 10.14 -13.12 13.38
C GLN A 112 8.88 -12.40 12.85
N ARG A 113 8.25 -11.54 13.66
CA ARG A 113 7.07 -10.75 13.27
C ARG A 113 7.43 -9.33 12.85
N ASN A 114 8.71 -8.97 12.91
CA ASN A 114 9.13 -7.64 12.49
C ASN A 114 8.98 -7.49 10.98
N THR A 115 8.43 -6.35 10.57
CA THR A 115 8.18 -6.04 9.17
C THR A 115 8.75 -4.67 8.79
N HIS A 116 9.29 -4.59 7.59
CA HIS A 116 9.44 -3.34 6.87
C HIS A 116 8.07 -2.95 6.33
N GLN A 117 7.69 -1.68 6.52
CA GLN A 117 6.39 -1.15 6.11
C GLN A 117 6.53 -0.03 5.10
N CYS A 118 5.76 -0.14 4.02
CA CYS A 118 5.63 0.90 3.00
C CYS A 118 4.16 1.14 2.72
N ASN A 119 3.74 2.41 2.69
CA ASN A 119 2.34 2.78 2.60
C ASN A 119 2.14 3.62 1.36
N LEU A 120 1.24 3.18 0.50
CA LEU A 120 0.79 3.96 -0.63
C LEU A 120 -0.53 4.63 -0.27
N VAL A 121 -0.60 5.94 -0.41
CA VAL A 121 -1.71 6.76 0.09
C VAL A 121 -2.30 7.59 -1.05
N SER A 122 -3.60 7.55 -1.27
CA SER A 122 -4.32 8.47 -2.16
C SER A 122 -4.68 9.78 -1.45
N SER A 123 -4.79 10.86 -2.22
CA SER A 123 -5.35 12.14 -1.76
C SER A 123 -6.69 12.39 -2.45
N GLN A 124 -7.77 12.46 -1.68
CA GLN A 124 -9.09 12.88 -2.18
C GLN A 124 -9.85 13.60 -1.07
N GLY A 125 -9.79 14.93 -1.05
CA GLY A 125 -10.47 15.74 -0.03
C GLY A 125 -9.99 15.43 1.38
N ASP A 126 -10.91 15.08 2.27
CA ASP A 126 -10.66 14.63 3.65
C ASP A 126 -10.44 13.11 3.78
N ARG A 127 -10.59 12.39 2.67
CA ARG A 127 -10.52 10.94 2.57
C ARG A 127 -9.13 10.51 2.07
N ARG A 128 -8.59 9.46 2.67
CA ARG A 128 -7.32 8.80 2.28
C ARG A 128 -7.59 7.32 2.05
N ARG A 129 -7.11 6.76 0.95
CA ARG A 129 -7.03 5.30 0.76
C ARG A 129 -5.60 4.88 0.94
N ILE A 130 -5.40 3.84 1.74
CA ILE A 130 -4.08 3.41 2.16
C ILE A 130 -3.94 1.93 1.82
N ILE A 131 -2.88 1.63 1.07
CA ILE A 131 -2.37 0.29 0.86
C ILE A 131 -1.09 0.17 1.68
N CYS A 132 -1.13 -0.60 2.75
CA CYS A 132 0.01 -0.92 3.59
C CYS A 132 0.66 -2.19 3.05
N PHE A 133 1.93 -2.14 2.66
CA PHE A 133 2.73 -3.30 2.26
C PHE A 133 3.64 -3.74 3.40
N TYR A 134 3.67 -5.04 3.67
CA TYR A 134 4.50 -5.64 4.71
C TYR A 134 5.54 -6.57 4.09
N ARG A 135 6.81 -6.42 4.48
CA ARG A 135 7.90 -7.36 4.15
C ARG A 135 8.58 -7.81 5.42
N LEU A 136 8.83 -9.10 5.59
CA LEU A 136 9.59 -9.62 6.74
C LEU A 136 10.98 -8.98 6.82
N THR A 137 11.43 -8.63 8.02
CA THR A 137 12.78 -8.07 8.23
C THR A 137 13.91 -9.08 8.08
N ALA A 138 13.59 -10.37 7.91
CA ALA A 138 14.55 -11.36 7.44
C ALA A 138 15.09 -11.03 6.04
N LEU A 139 14.33 -10.24 5.26
CA LEU A 139 14.77 -9.65 4.01
C LEU A 139 15.23 -8.20 4.22
N ARG A 140 15.99 -7.69 3.24
CA ARG A 140 16.36 -6.27 3.19
C ARG A 140 15.12 -5.38 3.11
N ALA A 141 15.24 -4.16 3.64
CA ALA A 141 14.25 -3.11 3.45
C ALA A 141 14.02 -2.84 1.95
N PHE A 142 12.91 -2.17 1.62
CA PHE A 142 12.60 -1.79 0.24
C PHE A 142 13.73 -0.95 -0.36
N SER A 143 14.23 -1.35 -1.52
CA SER A 143 15.22 -0.55 -2.26
C SER A 143 14.54 0.65 -2.93
N LEU A 144 15.32 1.65 -3.32
CA LEU A 144 14.80 2.81 -4.06
C LEU A 144 14.11 2.39 -5.38
N SER A 145 14.63 1.38 -6.06
CA SER A 145 14.02 0.84 -7.29
C SER A 145 12.67 0.18 -7.02
N GLU A 146 12.56 -0.62 -5.95
CA GLU A 146 11.31 -1.25 -5.52
C GLU A 146 10.27 -0.19 -5.09
N LEU A 147 10.70 0.84 -4.36
CA LEU A 147 9.85 1.98 -3.99
C LEU A 147 9.36 2.75 -5.22
N SER A 148 10.24 3.01 -6.19
CA SER A 148 9.87 3.68 -7.45
C SER A 148 8.84 2.86 -8.23
N LEU A 149 8.99 1.53 -8.25
CA LEU A 149 8.03 0.63 -8.87
C LEU A 149 6.67 0.66 -8.16
N LEU A 150 6.63 0.54 -6.83
CA LEU A 150 5.40 0.68 -6.04
C LEU A 150 4.72 2.03 -6.27
N LYS A 151 5.50 3.11 -6.37
CA LYS A 151 4.96 4.44 -6.69
C LYS A 151 4.38 4.50 -8.10
N SER A 152 5.02 3.87 -9.09
CA SER A 152 4.49 3.82 -10.46
C SER A 152 3.16 3.04 -10.57
N LEU A 153 2.93 2.06 -9.69
CA LEU A 153 1.67 1.32 -9.61
C LEU A 153 0.54 2.12 -8.95
N SER A 154 0.84 3.28 -8.35
CA SER A 154 -0.14 4.00 -7.54
C SER A 154 -1.37 4.45 -8.31
N ASP A 155 -1.17 4.90 -9.54
CA ASP A 155 -2.24 5.37 -10.43
C ASP A 155 -3.13 4.22 -10.92
N THR A 156 -2.69 2.96 -10.76
CA THR A 156 -3.50 1.77 -11.06
C THR A 156 -4.16 1.20 -9.80
N LEU A 157 -3.41 1.03 -8.71
CA LEU A 157 -3.90 0.31 -7.53
C LEU A 157 -4.86 1.15 -6.68
N LEU A 158 -4.61 2.45 -6.51
CA LEU A 158 -5.46 3.30 -5.65
C LEU A 158 -6.89 3.45 -6.19
N PRO A 159 -7.12 3.66 -7.49
CA PRO A 159 -8.48 3.64 -8.04
C PRO A 159 -9.20 2.31 -7.83
N LEU A 160 -8.48 1.17 -7.91
CA LEU A 160 -9.10 -0.14 -7.66
C LEU A 160 -9.53 -0.30 -6.20
N VAL A 161 -8.77 0.25 -5.25
CA VAL A 161 -9.18 0.31 -3.84
C VAL A 161 -10.39 1.21 -3.66
N GLU A 162 -10.45 2.34 -4.35
CA GLU A 162 -11.61 3.24 -4.32
C GLU A 162 -12.88 2.54 -4.83
N HIS A 163 -12.78 1.77 -5.92
CA HIS A 163 -13.91 1.00 -6.44
C HIS A 163 -14.28 -0.23 -5.59
N HIS A 164 -13.35 -0.71 -4.76
CA HIS A 164 -13.60 -1.84 -3.86
C HIS A 164 -14.31 -1.43 -2.57
N ALA A 165 -14.09 -0.19 -2.10
CA ALA A 165 -14.65 0.37 -0.87
C ALA A 165 -16.15 0.67 -0.95
#